data_AF-A0A934AHS3-F1
#
_entry.id   AF-A0A934AHS3-F1
#
_cell.length_a   1.000
_cell.length_b   1.000
_cell.length_c   1.000
_cell.angle_alpha   90.00
_cell.angle_beta   90.00
_cell.angle_gamma   90.00
#
_symmetry.space_group_name_H-M   'P 1'
#
loop_
_entity.id
_entity.type
_entity.pdbx_description
1 polymer ?
#
loop_
_entity_poly.entity_id
_entity_poly.type
_entity_poly.pdbx_seq_one_letter_code
_entity_poly.pdbx_strand_id
1 'polypeptide(L)'
;MTVRMRLMPGAALVLGLCPMAAGAAGAPRTDRVIPMSYAAEGPPLGLASVEAFGLHLMGRPSPYLPFTKMPPGEGHRYYDQFSIAGSTFLVITERSEPPKLYLDANGNGDMTDDEGPFLGEDREFLPNSFTLRVPYPKEKVVEEYRLWMFQPPGGNGSSRFHPACHRVGELDLPTMREPFSLVLFDADADGDYSDDPLVIDLDRDGAAQENEKILPGRSITFGGIELRLKAVAPSGRSVTFSAGSVPEGPFAASRPDERLDTVKSNFGTLVENYLRTFPDGMFPHRVAGAGPVRRFVLERIELDGLKEVGARQFAAPARMVEEGGSRGLAVEFTADFSGSSWRIVRVRPIEGADSPGAPAPAAGRRSGRP
;
A
#
# COMPACT_ATOMS: atom_id res chain seq x y z
N MET A 1 1.30 52.03 69.40
CA MET A 1 1.63 50.59 69.43
C MET A 1 2.52 50.34 68.22
N THR A 2 3.78 50.05 68.47
CA THR A 2 4.88 50.16 67.50
C THR A 2 5.56 48.80 67.44
N VAL A 3 5.70 48.21 66.25
CA VAL A 3 6.44 46.96 66.07
C VAL A 3 7.53 47.15 65.02
N ARG A 4 8.76 46.86 65.45
CA ARG A 4 10.03 46.91 64.71
C ARG A 4 10.14 45.72 63.76
N MET A 5 10.67 45.95 62.56
CA MET A 5 11.15 44.91 61.64
C MET A 5 12.68 44.85 61.66
N ARG A 6 13.25 43.65 61.85
CA ARG A 6 14.67 43.32 61.77
C ARG A 6 15.02 42.91 60.34
N LEU A 7 16.05 43.50 59.75
CA LEU A 7 16.76 42.96 58.57
C LEU A 7 17.65 41.78 58.98
N MET A 8 17.63 40.71 58.18
CA MET A 8 18.63 39.63 58.16
C MET A 8 19.50 39.78 56.88
N PRO A 9 20.77 39.36 56.89
CA PRO A 9 21.72 39.61 55.82
C PRO A 9 21.58 38.63 54.65
N GLY A 10 22.00 39.09 53.47
CA GLY A 10 21.72 38.49 52.17
C GLY A 10 22.37 37.13 51.91
N ALA A 11 21.61 36.29 51.20
CA ALA A 11 22.13 35.16 50.44
C ALA A 11 22.63 35.67 49.08
N ALA A 12 23.92 35.49 48.81
CA ALA A 12 24.48 35.69 47.48
C ALA A 12 23.98 34.58 46.55
N LEU A 13 23.18 34.95 45.56
CA LEU A 13 22.73 34.07 44.48
C LEU A 13 23.89 33.90 43.47
N VAL A 14 24.58 32.77 43.52
CA VAL A 14 25.54 32.38 42.48
C VAL A 14 24.71 31.88 41.28
N LEU A 15 24.57 32.72 40.26
CA LEU A 15 24.08 32.33 38.94
C LEU A 15 25.10 31.40 38.29
N GLY A 16 24.92 30.10 38.49
CA GLY A 16 25.59 29.08 37.69
C GLY A 16 25.10 29.18 36.25
N LEU A 17 25.95 29.72 35.37
CA LEU A 17 25.80 29.59 33.92
C LEU A 17 25.89 28.10 33.58
N CYS A 18 24.76 27.44 33.35
CA CYS A 18 24.74 26.15 32.68
C CYS A 18 25.45 26.31 31.33
N PRO A 19 26.48 25.50 31.01
CA PRO A 19 26.99 25.46 29.67
C PRO A 19 25.83 25.05 28.75
N MET A 20 25.45 25.94 27.83
CA MET A 20 24.63 25.59 26.68
C MET A 20 25.30 24.40 26.01
N ALA A 21 24.70 23.22 26.12
CA ALA A 21 25.13 22.05 25.39
C ALA A 21 25.10 22.43 23.90
N ALA A 22 26.30 22.59 23.32
CA ALA A 22 26.46 22.74 21.89
C ALA A 22 25.68 21.60 21.23
N GLY A 23 24.71 21.97 20.40
CA GLY A 23 23.83 21.03 19.71
C GLY A 23 24.67 19.91 19.12
N ALA A 24 24.33 18.68 19.49
CA ALA A 24 24.90 17.50 18.87
C ALA A 24 24.76 17.70 17.36
N ALA A 25 25.89 17.88 16.67
CA ALA A 25 25.94 17.90 15.22
C ALA A 25 25.37 16.55 14.77
N GLY A 26 24.09 16.56 14.36
CA GLY A 26 23.38 15.36 13.96
C GLY A 26 24.20 14.70 12.87
N ALA A 27 24.47 13.41 13.04
CA ALA A 27 25.11 12.62 12.01
C ALA A 27 24.40 12.87 10.67
N PRO A 28 25.13 13.01 9.56
CA PRO A 28 24.51 13.23 8.26
C PRO A 28 23.50 12.12 8.02
N ARG A 29 22.22 12.50 7.94
CA ARG A 29 21.15 11.55 7.62
C ARG A 29 21.44 11.03 6.22
N THR A 30 21.56 9.72 6.07
CA THR A 30 21.74 9.06 4.78
C THR A 30 20.38 8.72 4.19
N ASP A 31 20.29 8.69 2.86
CA ASP A 31 19.10 8.16 2.20
C ASP A 31 18.90 6.69 2.57
N ARG A 32 17.65 6.27 2.66
CA ARG A 32 17.30 4.88 2.96
C ARG A 32 16.95 4.16 1.67
N VAL A 33 17.73 3.14 1.32
CA VAL A 33 17.48 2.27 0.17
C VAL A 33 16.74 1.04 0.65
N ILE A 34 15.58 0.77 0.05
CA ILE A 34 14.77 -0.43 0.32
C ILE A 34 14.95 -1.38 -0.87
N PRO A 35 15.44 -2.61 -0.64
CA PRO A 35 15.48 -3.62 -1.70
C PRO A 35 14.06 -4.07 -2.04
N MET A 36 13.83 -4.32 -3.33
CA MET A 36 12.58 -4.85 -3.84
C MET A 36 12.85 -6.20 -4.50
N SER A 37 11.92 -7.13 -4.34
CA SER A 37 11.97 -8.48 -4.90
C SER A 37 11.06 -8.61 -6.10
N TYR A 38 11.46 -9.44 -7.06
CA TYR A 38 10.61 -9.86 -8.15
C TYR A 38 9.42 -10.70 -7.66
N ALA A 39 8.25 -10.48 -8.26
CA ALA A 39 7.09 -11.33 -8.09
C ALA A 39 6.45 -11.62 -9.46
N ALA A 40 6.44 -12.90 -9.84
CA ALA A 40 5.72 -13.40 -11.02
C ALA A 40 4.25 -13.60 -10.66
N GLU A 41 3.36 -12.86 -11.33
CA GLU A 41 1.90 -13.00 -11.24
C GLU A 41 1.21 -12.86 -9.86
N GLY A 42 -0.12 -12.67 -9.91
CA GLY A 42 -0.98 -12.34 -8.78
C GLY A 42 -1.17 -10.82 -8.61
N PRO A 43 -2.40 -10.32 -8.37
CA PRO A 43 -2.61 -8.96 -7.89
C PRO A 43 -1.85 -8.74 -6.58
N PRO A 44 -0.80 -7.92 -6.55
CA PRO A 44 -0.35 -7.43 -5.26
C PRO A 44 -1.45 -6.50 -4.75
N LEU A 45 -1.84 -6.69 -3.49
CA LEU A 45 -2.86 -5.87 -2.86
C LEU A 45 -4.20 -5.92 -3.62
N GLY A 46 -4.66 -7.11 -4.03
CA GLY A 46 -6.05 -7.28 -4.48
C GLY A 46 -6.46 -6.48 -5.73
N LEU A 47 -5.53 -5.82 -6.42
CA LEU A 47 -5.82 -5.01 -7.59
C LEU A 47 -6.40 -5.86 -8.71
N ALA A 48 -7.66 -5.61 -9.07
CA ALA A 48 -8.22 -6.20 -10.26
C ALA A 48 -7.31 -5.82 -11.44
N SER A 49 -6.95 -6.81 -12.28
CA SER A 49 -6.14 -6.64 -13.50
C SER A 49 -6.64 -5.54 -14.46
N VAL A 50 -7.82 -4.98 -14.19
CA VAL A 50 -8.46 -3.90 -14.94
C VAL A 50 -7.85 -2.52 -14.63
N GLU A 51 -7.21 -2.33 -13.47
CA GLU A 51 -6.44 -1.11 -13.16
C GLU A 51 -4.96 -1.21 -13.57
N ALA A 52 -4.52 -2.40 -13.98
CA ALA A 52 -3.16 -2.65 -14.43
C ALA A 52 -2.97 -2.14 -15.88
N PHE A 53 -2.55 -0.88 -15.98
CA PHE A 53 -1.30 -0.47 -16.60
C PHE A 53 -0.89 -1.01 -17.99
N GLY A 54 -0.42 -0.08 -18.83
CA GLY A 54 0.46 -0.29 -19.98
C GLY A 54 0.09 -1.36 -20.99
N LEU A 55 -0.44 -0.97 -22.15
CA LEU A 55 -0.53 -1.87 -23.30
C LEU A 55 0.63 -1.60 -24.26
N HIS A 56 1.61 -2.48 -24.30
CA HIS A 56 2.64 -2.38 -25.32
C HIS A 56 2.17 -3.03 -26.63
N LEU A 57 2.25 -2.27 -27.72
CA LEU A 57 1.97 -2.76 -29.06
C LEU A 57 3.27 -3.31 -29.66
N MET A 58 3.27 -4.58 -30.05
CA MET A 58 4.39 -5.07 -30.85
C MET A 58 4.32 -4.45 -32.25
N GLY A 59 5.41 -3.83 -32.66
CA GLY A 59 5.58 -3.33 -34.01
C GLY A 59 5.90 -4.48 -34.95
N ARG A 60 5.49 -4.38 -36.22
CA ARG A 60 6.08 -5.25 -37.23
C ARG A 60 7.55 -4.85 -37.40
N PRO A 61 8.48 -5.82 -37.49
CA PRO A 61 9.88 -5.49 -37.70
C PRO A 61 10.02 -4.67 -38.99
N SER A 62 10.91 -3.68 -38.95
CA SER A 62 11.23 -2.88 -40.12
C SER A 62 11.66 -3.78 -41.29
N PRO A 63 11.23 -3.51 -42.54
CA PRO A 63 11.69 -4.26 -43.71
C PRO A 63 13.22 -4.16 -43.93
N TYR A 64 13.89 -3.26 -43.22
CA TYR A 64 15.33 -3.05 -43.25
C TYR A 64 16.11 -3.83 -42.18
N LEU A 65 15.44 -4.61 -41.32
CA LEU A 65 16.09 -5.48 -40.34
C LEU A 65 16.04 -6.93 -40.84
N PRO A 66 17.01 -7.37 -41.66
CA PRO A 66 17.06 -8.74 -42.13
C PRO A 66 17.51 -9.65 -40.97
N PHE A 67 16.74 -10.71 -40.73
CA PHE A 67 17.23 -11.85 -39.95
C PHE A 67 18.39 -12.49 -40.71
N THR A 68 19.59 -12.41 -40.15
CA THR A 68 20.81 -12.99 -40.74
C THR A 68 20.86 -14.49 -40.48
N LYS A 69 20.38 -14.93 -39.32
CA LYS A 69 20.29 -16.34 -38.96
C LYS A 69 19.10 -16.60 -38.05
N MET A 70 18.42 -17.71 -38.33
CA MET A 70 17.20 -18.12 -37.64
C MET A 70 17.49 -19.31 -36.73
N PRO A 71 16.82 -19.43 -35.56
CA PRO A 71 16.95 -20.62 -34.73
C PRO A 71 16.36 -21.82 -35.46
N PRO A 72 16.80 -23.06 -35.13
CA PRO A 72 16.14 -24.25 -35.62
C PRO A 72 14.70 -24.32 -35.07
N GLY A 73 13.76 -24.76 -35.90
CA GLY A 73 12.38 -24.94 -35.46
C GLY A 73 11.47 -25.42 -36.58
N GLU A 74 10.42 -26.11 -36.18
CA GLU A 74 9.47 -26.77 -37.08
C GLU A 74 8.08 -26.10 -37.04
N GLY A 75 7.87 -25.19 -36.07
CA GLY A 75 6.62 -24.46 -35.87
C GLY A 75 6.43 -23.27 -36.81
N HIS A 76 5.19 -22.79 -36.89
CA HIS A 76 4.88 -21.54 -37.57
C HIS A 76 5.40 -20.34 -36.76
N ARG A 77 6.06 -19.38 -37.44
CA ARG A 77 6.75 -18.26 -36.79
C ARG A 77 6.09 -16.92 -37.09
N TYR A 78 6.03 -16.09 -36.07
CA TYR A 78 5.59 -14.70 -36.12
C TYR A 78 6.77 -13.81 -35.78
N TYR A 79 6.84 -12.66 -36.44
CA TYR A 79 7.95 -11.72 -36.32
C TYR A 79 7.41 -10.38 -35.88
N ASP A 80 7.98 -9.87 -34.80
CA ASP A 80 7.56 -8.64 -34.15
C ASP A 80 8.80 -7.90 -33.60
N GLN A 81 8.60 -6.68 -33.11
CA GLN A 81 9.58 -5.93 -32.33
C GLN A 81 8.88 -5.28 -31.15
N PHE A 82 9.54 -5.20 -30.00
CA PHE A 82 9.09 -4.38 -28.87
C PHE A 82 10.27 -3.75 -28.14
N SER A 83 10.00 -2.73 -27.35
CA SER A 83 10.99 -2.08 -26.51
C SER A 83 10.73 -2.41 -25.05
N ILE A 84 11.78 -2.76 -24.33
CA ILE A 84 11.75 -2.94 -22.88
C ILE A 84 13.08 -2.46 -22.26
N ALA A 85 13.02 -1.80 -21.11
CA ALA A 85 14.12 -1.13 -20.42
C ALA A 85 14.96 -0.25 -21.37
N GLY A 86 14.28 0.51 -22.24
CA GLY A 86 14.90 1.38 -23.25
C GLY A 86 15.65 0.66 -24.37
N SER A 87 15.58 -0.67 -24.45
CA SER A 87 16.20 -1.50 -25.50
C SER A 87 15.12 -2.04 -26.43
N THR A 88 15.35 -2.00 -27.74
CA THR A 88 14.42 -2.57 -28.74
C THR A 88 14.93 -3.95 -29.16
N PHE A 89 14.04 -4.95 -29.10
CA PHE A 89 14.34 -6.34 -29.44
C PHE A 89 13.60 -6.73 -30.72
N LEU A 90 14.26 -7.45 -31.62
CA LEU A 90 13.55 -8.26 -32.63
C LEU A 90 13.09 -9.54 -31.98
N VAL A 91 11.90 -9.99 -32.35
CA VAL A 91 11.21 -11.06 -31.65
C VAL A 91 10.70 -12.08 -32.64
N ILE A 92 10.95 -13.36 -32.33
CA ILE A 92 10.30 -14.47 -33.00
C ILE A 92 9.44 -15.22 -31.99
N THR A 93 8.14 -15.28 -32.25
CA THR A 93 7.23 -16.15 -31.52
C THR A 93 6.94 -17.38 -32.39
N GLU A 94 7.32 -18.56 -31.91
CA GLU A 94 7.15 -19.83 -32.61
C GLU A 94 6.02 -20.65 -32.00
N ARG A 95 5.02 -20.96 -32.83
CA ARG A 95 3.92 -21.89 -32.51
C ARG A 95 4.45 -23.32 -32.51
N SER A 96 4.94 -23.73 -31.34
CA SER A 96 5.43 -25.07 -31.01
C SER A 96 4.80 -25.54 -29.70
N GLU A 97 5.12 -26.75 -29.23
CA GLU A 97 4.65 -27.29 -27.95
C GLU A 97 5.86 -27.69 -27.09
N PRO A 98 6.23 -26.91 -26.05
CA PRO A 98 5.63 -25.62 -25.66
C PRO A 98 5.96 -24.50 -26.67
N PRO A 99 5.16 -23.41 -26.71
CA PRO A 99 5.47 -22.22 -27.49
C PRO A 99 6.82 -21.65 -27.11
N LYS A 100 7.47 -20.98 -28.06
CA LYS A 100 8.81 -20.41 -27.86
C LYS A 100 8.84 -18.95 -28.27
N LEU A 101 9.59 -18.16 -27.52
CA LEU A 101 9.94 -16.79 -27.84
C LEU A 101 11.46 -16.67 -27.95
N TYR A 102 11.93 -16.05 -29.01
CA TYR A 102 13.34 -15.73 -29.23
C TYR A 102 13.49 -14.20 -29.32
N LEU A 103 14.59 -13.67 -28.79
CA LEU A 103 14.90 -12.25 -28.80
C LEU A 103 16.26 -12.02 -29.46
N ASP A 104 16.35 -11.03 -30.34
CA ASP A 104 17.63 -10.45 -30.78
C ASP A 104 18.01 -9.34 -29.79
N ALA A 105 18.80 -9.69 -28.78
CA ALA A 105 19.18 -8.76 -27.73
C ALA A 105 20.32 -7.83 -28.15
N ASN A 106 21.11 -8.24 -29.13
CA ASN A 106 22.29 -7.49 -29.58
C ASN A 106 22.05 -6.71 -30.90
N GLY A 107 20.94 -6.96 -31.58
CA GLY A 107 20.49 -6.25 -32.78
C GLY A 107 21.22 -6.65 -34.06
N ASN A 108 21.89 -7.81 -34.10
CA ASN A 108 22.66 -8.28 -35.26
C ASN A 108 21.84 -9.14 -36.25
N GLY A 109 20.58 -9.45 -35.92
CA GLY A 109 19.68 -10.30 -36.69
C GLY A 109 19.99 -11.80 -36.63
N ASP A 110 21.00 -12.23 -35.86
CA ASP A 110 21.32 -13.63 -35.57
C ASP A 110 20.58 -14.06 -34.30
N MET A 111 19.38 -14.59 -34.48
CA MET A 111 18.51 -15.02 -33.38
C MET A 111 19.03 -16.29 -32.66
N THR A 112 20.26 -16.74 -32.93
CA THR A 112 20.85 -17.98 -32.40
C THR A 112 22.01 -17.75 -31.46
N ASP A 113 22.50 -16.51 -31.32
CA ASP A 113 23.62 -16.15 -30.45
C ASP A 113 23.20 -15.42 -29.15
N ASP A 114 21.92 -15.09 -29.02
CA ASP A 114 21.31 -14.49 -27.83
C ASP A 114 20.66 -15.51 -26.87
N GLU A 115 20.17 -15.02 -25.73
CA GLU A 115 19.48 -15.85 -24.74
C GLU A 115 18.10 -16.33 -25.26
N GLY A 116 17.81 -17.63 -25.14
CA GLY A 116 16.53 -18.24 -25.52
C GLY A 116 16.68 -19.68 -26.04
N PRO A 117 15.58 -20.33 -26.46
CA PRO A 117 14.21 -19.83 -26.44
C PRO A 117 13.66 -19.67 -25.02
N PHE A 118 12.90 -18.61 -24.78
CA PHE A 118 12.01 -18.52 -23.63
C PHE A 118 10.79 -19.38 -23.91
N LEU A 119 10.52 -20.33 -23.01
CA LEU A 119 9.40 -21.25 -23.18
C LEU A 119 8.12 -20.61 -22.63
N GLY A 120 7.02 -20.77 -23.37
CA GLY A 120 5.69 -20.42 -22.88
C GLY A 120 5.32 -21.29 -21.69
N GLU A 121 4.66 -20.69 -20.71
CA GLU A 121 4.21 -21.35 -19.49
C GLU A 121 3.02 -22.29 -19.74
N ASP A 122 2.20 -21.95 -20.74
CA ASP A 122 1.07 -22.77 -21.19
C ASP A 122 1.36 -23.56 -22.46
N ARG A 123 0.57 -24.60 -22.72
CA ARG A 123 0.60 -25.35 -23.99
C ARG A 123 -0.03 -24.57 -25.15
N GLU A 124 -0.95 -23.65 -24.84
CA GLU A 124 -1.61 -22.83 -25.85
C GLU A 124 -0.64 -21.79 -26.42
N PHE A 125 -0.71 -21.52 -27.72
CA PHE A 125 0.22 -20.59 -28.36
C PHE A 125 0.09 -19.15 -27.84
N LEU A 126 -1.13 -18.61 -27.90
CA LEU A 126 -1.51 -17.30 -27.36
C LEU A 126 -2.97 -17.39 -26.89
N PRO A 127 -3.36 -16.73 -25.79
CA PRO A 127 -2.49 -15.98 -24.89
C PRO A 127 -1.52 -16.90 -24.11
N ASN A 128 -0.32 -16.41 -23.77
CA ASN A 128 0.67 -17.17 -23.01
C ASN A 128 1.64 -16.21 -22.29
N SER A 129 2.23 -16.67 -21.19
CA SER A 129 3.23 -15.91 -20.43
C SER A 129 4.65 -16.36 -20.76
N PHE A 130 5.56 -15.40 -20.80
CA PHE A 130 6.99 -15.63 -20.99
C PHE A 130 7.77 -14.82 -19.97
N THR A 131 8.72 -15.46 -19.29
CA THR A 131 9.65 -14.77 -18.37
C THR A 131 10.98 -14.52 -19.09
N LEU A 132 11.28 -13.26 -19.35
CA LEU A 132 12.49 -12.79 -20.01
C LEU A 132 13.57 -12.43 -19.00
N ARG A 133 14.82 -12.38 -19.47
CA ARG A 133 15.96 -11.83 -18.73
C ARG A 133 16.38 -10.51 -19.37
N VAL A 134 15.99 -9.41 -18.74
CA VAL A 134 16.17 -8.06 -19.29
C VAL A 134 17.44 -7.44 -18.71
N PRO A 135 18.41 -7.03 -19.54
CA PRO A 135 19.62 -6.36 -19.06
C PRO A 135 19.34 -4.88 -18.76
N TYR A 136 19.92 -4.38 -17.66
CA TYR A 136 19.92 -2.96 -17.29
C TYR A 136 21.38 -2.47 -17.23
N PRO A 137 21.97 -2.04 -18.37
CA PRO A 137 23.40 -1.81 -18.48
C PRO A 137 23.94 -0.73 -17.52
N LYS A 138 23.15 0.31 -17.26
CA LYS A 138 23.51 1.40 -16.32
C LYS A 138 23.62 0.92 -14.88
N GLU A 139 22.83 -0.10 -14.52
CA GLU A 139 22.84 -0.74 -13.20
C GLU A 139 23.79 -1.94 -13.12
N LYS A 140 24.20 -2.48 -14.28
CA LYS A 140 25.02 -3.71 -14.41
C LYS A 140 24.33 -4.93 -13.82
N VAL A 141 23.02 -5.04 -14.02
CA VAL A 141 22.20 -6.14 -13.55
C VAL A 141 21.38 -6.72 -14.70
N VAL A 142 20.90 -7.94 -14.52
CA VAL A 142 19.94 -8.60 -15.39
C VAL A 142 18.80 -9.05 -14.50
N GLU A 143 17.59 -8.61 -14.78
CA GLU A 143 16.41 -8.90 -13.96
C GLU A 143 15.39 -9.71 -14.76
N GLU A 144 14.60 -10.50 -14.05
CA GLU A 144 13.46 -11.18 -14.63
C GLU A 144 12.35 -10.17 -14.93
N TYR A 145 11.71 -10.36 -16.09
CA TYR A 145 10.53 -9.62 -16.50
C TYR A 145 9.56 -10.56 -17.19
N ARG A 146 8.39 -10.76 -16.58
CA ARG A 146 7.38 -11.64 -17.12
C ARG A 146 6.31 -10.85 -17.83
N LEU A 147 6.02 -11.24 -19.05
CA LEU A 147 5.01 -10.63 -19.89
C LEU A 147 3.93 -11.65 -20.24
N TRP A 148 2.69 -11.18 -20.32
CA TRP A 148 1.55 -11.94 -20.81
C TRP A 148 1.24 -11.50 -22.23
N MET A 149 1.56 -12.34 -23.20
CA MET A 149 1.34 -12.08 -24.62
C MET A 149 -0.03 -12.55 -25.05
N PHE A 150 -0.70 -11.78 -25.91
CA PHE A 150 -1.99 -12.13 -26.48
C PHE A 150 -2.19 -11.50 -27.86
N GLN A 151 -3.14 -12.03 -28.62
CA GLN A 151 -3.55 -11.44 -29.90
C GLN A 151 -4.93 -10.80 -29.73
N PRO A 152 -5.08 -9.47 -29.92
CA PRO A 152 -6.37 -8.82 -29.79
C PRO A 152 -7.33 -9.31 -30.89
N PRO A 153 -8.64 -9.46 -30.60
CA PRO A 153 -9.64 -9.76 -31.61
C PRO A 153 -9.60 -8.75 -32.76
N GLY A 154 -9.58 -9.22 -34.00
CA GLY A 154 -9.53 -8.35 -35.19
C GLY A 154 -8.18 -7.68 -35.46
N GLY A 155 -7.13 -7.99 -34.69
CA GLY A 155 -5.77 -7.55 -35.00
C GLY A 155 -5.23 -8.23 -36.26
N ASN A 156 -4.52 -7.48 -37.11
CA ASN A 156 -3.89 -7.94 -38.36
C ASN A 156 -2.68 -8.87 -38.11
N GLY A 157 -2.78 -9.82 -37.18
CA GLY A 157 -1.70 -10.72 -36.77
C GLY A 157 -0.66 -10.11 -35.83
N SER A 158 -0.86 -8.88 -35.34
CA SER A 158 0.06 -8.23 -34.38
C SER A 158 -0.19 -8.77 -32.97
N SER A 159 0.87 -9.19 -32.30
CA SER A 159 0.82 -9.56 -30.88
C SER A 159 0.82 -8.30 -30.01
N ARG A 160 0.31 -8.42 -28.79
CA ARG A 160 0.39 -7.41 -27.73
C ARG A 160 0.85 -8.09 -26.45
N PHE A 161 1.33 -7.32 -25.50
CA PHE A 161 1.59 -7.85 -24.17
C PHE A 161 1.22 -6.85 -23.07
N HIS A 162 1.04 -7.41 -21.87
CA HIS A 162 1.02 -6.68 -20.61
C HIS A 162 2.13 -7.21 -19.70
N PRO A 163 2.65 -6.39 -18.77
CA PRO A 163 3.49 -6.87 -17.68
C PRO A 163 2.66 -7.84 -16.84
N ALA A 164 3.22 -9.01 -16.58
CA ALA A 164 2.64 -10.04 -15.73
C ALA A 164 3.54 -10.34 -14.53
N CYS A 165 4.19 -9.27 -14.05
CA CYS A 165 5.04 -9.22 -12.87
C CYS A 165 4.99 -7.83 -12.23
N HIS A 166 5.50 -7.75 -11.01
CA HIS A 166 5.67 -6.50 -10.26
C HIS A 166 6.88 -6.64 -9.33
N ARG A 167 7.23 -5.56 -8.63
CA ARG A 167 8.24 -5.59 -7.56
C ARG A 167 7.59 -5.34 -6.21
N VAL A 168 8.00 -6.11 -5.21
CA VAL A 168 7.50 -6.00 -3.83
C VAL A 168 8.62 -5.72 -2.84
N GLY A 169 8.34 -4.93 -1.82
CA GLY A 169 9.27 -4.68 -0.73
C GLY A 169 8.54 -4.38 0.56
N GLU A 170 9.30 -4.15 1.62
CA GLU A 170 8.76 -3.83 2.94
C GLU A 170 9.42 -2.56 3.49
N LEU A 171 8.59 -1.67 4.03
CA LEU A 171 9.04 -0.45 4.70
C LEU A 171 8.74 -0.51 6.20
N ASP A 172 9.78 -0.73 6.99
CA ASP A 172 9.70 -0.59 8.45
C ASP A 172 9.76 0.88 8.87
N LEU A 173 8.67 1.40 9.46
CA LEU A 173 8.69 2.68 10.17
C LEU A 173 8.75 2.43 11.69
N PRO A 174 9.69 3.05 12.44
CA PRO A 174 9.85 2.74 13.86
C PRO A 174 8.64 3.05 14.76
N THR A 175 7.75 3.93 14.31
CA THR A 175 6.50 4.28 15.00
C THR A 175 5.40 3.24 14.80
N MET A 176 5.59 2.31 13.87
CA MET A 176 4.61 1.31 13.47
C MET A 176 5.05 -0.07 13.94
N ARG A 177 4.07 -0.93 14.26
CA ARG A 177 4.33 -2.26 14.81
C ARG A 177 4.70 -3.30 13.75
N GLU A 178 4.32 -3.05 12.51
CA GLU A 178 4.47 -3.98 11.39
C GLU A 178 4.94 -3.17 10.17
N PRO A 179 5.70 -3.77 9.25
CA PRO A 179 6.10 -3.12 8.01
C PRO A 179 4.90 -2.76 7.15
N PHE A 180 5.08 -1.79 6.26
CA PHE A 180 4.15 -1.53 5.16
C PHE A 180 4.61 -2.28 3.92
N SER A 181 3.65 -2.81 3.16
CA SER A 181 3.91 -3.41 1.85
C SER A 181 4.20 -2.29 0.85
N LEU A 182 5.28 -2.46 0.09
CA LEU A 182 5.65 -1.62 -1.03
C LEU A 182 5.42 -2.38 -2.32
N VAL A 183 4.83 -1.74 -3.33
CA VAL A 183 4.59 -2.35 -4.63
C VAL A 183 4.94 -1.38 -5.75
N LEU A 184 5.75 -1.83 -6.71
CA LEU A 184 5.98 -1.13 -7.99
C LEU A 184 5.35 -1.93 -9.12
N PHE A 185 4.49 -1.25 -9.88
CA PHE A 185 3.97 -1.73 -11.15
C PHE A 185 4.73 -1.05 -12.26
N ASP A 186 4.91 -1.76 -13.35
CA ASP A 186 5.35 -1.19 -14.62
C ASP A 186 4.12 -0.58 -15.29
N ALA A 187 3.96 0.74 -15.19
CA ALA A 187 2.69 1.41 -15.47
C ALA A 187 2.36 1.51 -16.96
N ASP A 188 3.38 1.50 -17.81
CA ASP A 188 3.27 1.69 -19.25
C ASP A 188 3.81 0.50 -20.08
N ALA A 189 4.27 -0.54 -19.39
CA ALA A 189 4.78 -1.78 -19.94
C ALA A 189 6.09 -1.62 -20.72
N ASP A 190 6.92 -0.69 -20.28
CA ASP A 190 8.22 -0.40 -20.89
C ASP A 190 9.40 -1.02 -20.13
N GLY A 191 9.16 -1.64 -18.97
CA GLY A 191 10.18 -2.26 -18.12
C GLY A 191 11.18 -1.31 -17.47
N ASP A 192 10.95 0.00 -17.48
CA ASP A 192 11.72 1.02 -16.75
C ASP A 192 10.90 1.58 -15.58
N TYR A 193 11.16 1.06 -14.38
CA TYR A 193 10.43 1.47 -13.18
C TYR A 193 10.80 2.87 -12.65
N SER A 194 11.67 3.62 -13.33
CA SER A 194 12.28 4.81 -12.75
C SER A 194 11.36 6.03 -12.63
N ASP A 195 10.26 6.07 -13.36
CA ASP A 195 9.20 7.09 -13.26
C ASP A 195 7.83 6.54 -12.84
N ASP A 196 7.76 5.23 -12.57
CA ASP A 196 6.55 4.55 -12.10
C ASP A 196 6.13 4.96 -10.67
N PRO A 197 4.82 4.92 -10.37
CA PRO A 197 4.31 5.14 -9.03
C PRO A 197 4.66 3.96 -8.12
N LEU A 198 5.23 4.28 -6.96
CA LEU A 198 5.32 3.36 -5.83
C LEU A 198 4.01 3.39 -5.06
N VAL A 199 3.39 2.22 -4.86
CA VAL A 199 2.28 2.05 -3.93
C VAL A 199 2.82 1.67 -2.56
N ILE A 200 2.31 2.33 -1.52
CA ILE A 200 2.55 1.99 -0.12
C ILE A 200 1.19 1.66 0.48
N ASP A 201 0.95 0.40 0.86
CA ASP A 201 -0.29 -0.04 1.52
C ASP A 201 -0.35 0.52 2.95
N LEU A 202 -0.81 1.77 3.09
CA LEU A 202 -0.70 2.57 4.31
C LEU A 202 -1.79 2.20 5.31
N ASP A 203 -2.98 1.86 4.84
CA ASP A 203 -4.09 1.44 5.69
C ASP A 203 -4.19 -0.08 5.92
N ARG A 204 -3.46 -0.87 5.11
CA ARG A 204 -3.36 -2.34 5.19
C ARG A 204 -4.65 -3.05 4.85
N ASP A 205 -5.47 -2.41 4.01
CA ASP A 205 -6.64 -3.05 3.41
C ASP A 205 -6.23 -4.02 2.30
N GLY A 206 -4.96 -3.98 1.87
CA GLY A 206 -4.47 -4.79 0.78
C GLY A 206 -5.14 -4.40 -0.53
N ALA A 207 -5.34 -3.09 -0.76
CA ALA A 207 -5.70 -2.43 -1.99
C ALA A 207 -4.66 -1.35 -2.34
N ALA A 208 -4.64 -0.87 -3.59
CA ALA A 208 -3.82 0.29 -3.96
C ALA A 208 -4.72 1.49 -4.20
N GLN A 209 -4.69 2.46 -3.29
CA GLN A 209 -5.50 3.66 -3.43
C GLN A 209 -4.69 4.81 -4.06
N GLU A 210 -5.36 5.80 -4.67
CA GLU A 210 -4.66 6.96 -5.28
C GLU A 210 -3.87 7.78 -4.24
N ASN A 211 -4.39 7.87 -3.01
CA ASN A 211 -3.72 8.52 -1.88
C ASN A 211 -2.57 7.70 -1.29
N GLU A 212 -2.27 6.53 -1.84
CA GLU A 212 -1.17 5.63 -1.42
C GLU A 212 -0.07 5.53 -2.48
N LYS A 213 -0.27 6.21 -3.62
CA LYS A 213 0.68 6.28 -4.72
C LYS A 213 1.64 7.46 -4.51
N ILE A 214 2.93 7.22 -4.67
CA ILE A 214 3.96 8.24 -4.63
C ILE A 214 4.88 8.11 -5.85
N LEU A 215 4.98 9.20 -6.62
CA LEU A 215 5.91 9.30 -7.74
C LEU A 215 7.32 9.69 -7.26
N PRO A 216 8.37 9.31 -7.99
CA PRO A 216 9.73 9.77 -7.74
C PRO A 216 9.82 11.30 -7.63
N GLY A 217 10.52 11.79 -6.60
CA GLY A 217 10.67 13.20 -6.27
C GLY A 217 9.53 13.80 -5.44
N ARG A 218 8.42 13.07 -5.23
CA ARG A 218 7.26 13.52 -4.43
C ARG A 218 7.35 13.04 -2.97
N SER A 219 6.44 13.57 -2.16
CA SER A 219 6.26 13.20 -0.76
C SER A 219 4.81 12.75 -0.52
N ILE A 220 4.63 11.85 0.45
CA ILE A 220 3.35 11.47 1.03
C ILE A 220 3.44 11.62 2.55
N THR A 221 2.38 12.09 3.19
CA THR A 221 2.34 12.24 4.65
C THR A 221 1.37 11.24 5.25
N PHE A 222 1.87 10.41 6.17
CA PHE A 222 1.08 9.43 6.89
C PHE A 222 1.47 9.38 8.36
N GLY A 223 0.50 9.44 9.28
CA GLY A 223 0.76 9.39 10.71
C GLY A 223 1.75 10.46 11.22
N GLY A 224 1.75 11.64 10.58
CA GLY A 224 2.69 12.74 10.89
C GLY A 224 4.11 12.54 10.34
N ILE A 225 4.37 11.44 9.62
CA ILE A 225 5.64 11.16 8.94
C ILE A 225 5.50 11.56 7.48
N GLU A 226 6.37 12.45 7.02
CA GLU A 226 6.51 12.76 5.60
C GLU A 226 7.53 11.80 4.97
N LEU A 227 7.06 10.89 4.12
CA LEU A 227 7.91 9.99 3.33
C LEU A 227 8.16 10.63 1.97
N ARG A 228 9.42 10.84 1.60
CA ARG A 228 9.80 11.42 0.31
C ARG A 228 10.52 10.39 -0.54
N LEU A 229 9.85 9.90 -1.58
CA LEU A 229 10.46 9.01 -2.57
C LEU A 229 11.45 9.83 -3.39
N LYS A 230 12.73 9.50 -3.28
CA LYS A 230 13.81 10.18 -4.00
C LYS A 230 13.97 9.63 -5.41
N ALA A 231 14.01 8.30 -5.53
CA ALA A 231 14.25 7.61 -6.79
C ALA A 231 13.77 6.16 -6.72
N VAL A 232 13.45 5.61 -7.89
CA VAL A 232 13.28 4.17 -8.13
C VAL A 232 14.38 3.76 -9.10
N ALA A 233 15.01 2.60 -8.87
CA ALA A 233 15.96 2.06 -9.84
C ALA A 233 15.20 1.66 -11.13
N PRO A 234 15.70 1.97 -12.34
CA PRO A 234 15.09 1.51 -13.59
C PRO A 234 14.69 0.03 -13.61
N SER A 235 15.49 -0.86 -13.01
CA SER A 235 15.14 -2.30 -12.94
C SER A 235 14.04 -2.65 -11.93
N GLY A 236 13.63 -1.68 -11.11
CA GLY A 236 12.70 -1.82 -10.00
C GLY A 236 13.27 -2.55 -8.77
N ARG A 237 14.56 -2.95 -8.78
CA ARG A 237 15.20 -3.73 -7.68
C ARG A 237 15.35 -2.98 -6.36
N SER A 238 15.16 -1.68 -6.36
CA SER A 238 15.24 -0.87 -5.15
C SER A 238 14.52 0.46 -5.28
N VAL A 239 14.01 0.96 -4.17
CA VAL A 239 13.52 2.34 -4.03
C VAL A 239 14.36 3.08 -3.01
N THR A 240 14.53 4.39 -3.20
CA THR A 240 15.32 5.24 -2.31
C THR A 240 14.42 6.32 -1.72
N PHE A 241 14.34 6.36 -0.39
CA PHE A 241 13.69 7.44 0.36
C PHE A 241 14.72 8.47 0.84
N SER A 242 14.33 9.73 0.85
CA SER A 242 15.21 10.83 1.25
C SER A 242 15.62 10.75 2.72
N ALA A 243 16.86 11.12 2.99
CA ALA A 243 17.39 11.26 4.34
C ALA A 243 16.45 12.00 5.30
N GLY A 244 16.05 11.34 6.39
CA GLY A 244 15.19 11.93 7.42
C GLY A 244 13.69 11.96 7.13
N SER A 245 13.26 11.47 5.96
CA SER A 245 11.84 11.22 5.69
C SER A 245 11.38 9.93 6.36
N VAL A 246 12.30 8.96 6.52
CA VAL A 246 12.07 7.75 7.30
C VAL A 246 12.76 7.92 8.66
N PRO A 247 12.02 7.89 9.78
CA PRO A 247 12.64 7.98 11.09
C PRO A 247 13.60 6.81 11.31
N GLU A 248 14.79 7.09 11.85
CA GLU A 248 15.72 6.06 12.32
C GLU A 248 15.61 5.92 13.83
N GLY A 249 15.42 4.69 14.33
CA GLY A 249 15.42 4.36 15.75
C GLY A 249 14.06 4.41 16.45
N PRO A 250 13.95 3.84 17.68
CA PRO A 250 12.70 3.78 18.42
C PRO A 250 12.21 5.19 18.72
N PHE A 251 11.13 5.59 18.05
CA PHE A 251 10.48 6.85 18.36
C PHE A 251 10.00 6.81 19.81
N ALA A 252 10.24 7.89 20.56
CA ALA A 252 9.51 8.12 21.80
C ALA A 252 8.03 8.02 21.45
N ALA A 253 7.32 7.07 22.08
CA ALA A 253 5.95 6.73 21.76
C ALA A 253 5.13 8.00 21.48
N SER A 254 4.47 8.04 20.33
CA SER A 254 3.59 9.15 19.94
C SER A 254 2.68 9.52 21.11
N ARG A 255 2.50 10.82 21.32
CA ARG A 255 1.66 11.32 22.41
C ARG A 255 0.25 10.72 22.22
N PRO A 256 -0.43 10.32 23.31
CA PRO A 256 -1.76 9.71 23.25
C PRO A 256 -2.78 10.46 22.36
N ASP A 257 -2.61 11.78 22.23
CA ASP A 257 -3.49 12.66 21.49
C ASP A 257 -3.41 12.48 19.96
N GLU A 258 -2.23 12.19 19.39
CA GLU A 258 -2.08 11.94 17.94
C GLU A 258 -2.75 10.62 17.52
N ARG A 259 -2.72 9.60 18.40
CA ARG A 259 -3.43 8.33 18.17
C ARG A 259 -4.93 8.53 18.11
N LEU A 260 -5.47 9.47 18.89
CA LEU A 260 -6.91 9.72 18.93
C LEU A 260 -7.41 10.36 17.64
N ASP A 261 -6.62 11.23 17.00
CA ASP A 261 -7.02 11.89 15.76
C ASP A 261 -6.96 10.94 14.54
N THR A 262 -5.95 10.05 14.48
CA THR A 262 -5.93 8.96 13.48
C THR A 262 -7.13 8.02 13.66
N VAL A 263 -7.43 7.64 14.91
CA VAL A 263 -8.60 6.79 15.23
C VAL A 263 -9.91 7.48 14.84
N LYS A 264 -10.06 8.79 15.07
CA LYS A 264 -11.25 9.55 14.65
C LYS A 264 -11.39 9.59 13.13
N SER A 265 -10.28 9.76 12.40
CA SER A 265 -10.28 9.79 10.93
C SER A 265 -10.72 8.44 10.34
N ASN A 266 -10.10 7.34 10.79
CA ASN A 266 -10.43 5.99 10.32
C ASN A 266 -11.87 5.60 10.68
N PHE A 267 -12.33 6.03 11.87
CA PHE A 267 -13.72 5.84 12.28
C PHE A 267 -14.70 6.68 11.44
N GLY A 268 -14.31 7.89 11.02
CA GLY A 268 -15.07 8.73 10.09
C GLY A 268 -15.33 8.02 8.76
N THR A 269 -14.28 7.50 8.13
CA THR A 269 -14.36 6.75 6.88
C THR A 269 -15.27 5.53 7.00
N LEU A 270 -15.16 4.78 8.10
CA LEU A 270 -16.01 3.61 8.33
C LEU A 270 -17.49 3.98 8.46
N VAL A 271 -17.80 5.04 9.23
CA VAL A 271 -19.17 5.54 9.38
C VAL A 271 -19.71 6.05 8.04
N GLU A 272 -18.89 6.74 7.24
CA GLU A 272 -19.25 7.16 5.89
C GLU A 272 -19.59 5.97 4.98
N ASN A 273 -18.73 4.96 4.94
CA ASN A 273 -18.92 3.76 4.10
C ASN A 273 -20.15 2.96 4.53
N TYR A 274 -20.30 2.71 5.84
CA TYR A 274 -21.47 2.03 6.39
C TYR A 274 -22.77 2.77 6.07
N LEU A 275 -22.76 4.10 6.06
CA LEU A 275 -23.96 4.88 5.78
C LEU A 275 -24.26 4.98 4.28
N ARG A 276 -23.27 4.88 3.40
CA ARG A 276 -23.47 4.78 1.94
C ARG A 276 -24.20 3.50 1.53
N THR A 277 -24.12 2.42 2.31
CA THR A 277 -24.81 1.17 2.00
C THR A 277 -26.30 1.16 2.31
N PHE A 278 -26.83 2.21 2.96
CA PHE A 278 -28.28 2.31 3.22
C PHE A 278 -29.02 2.96 2.03
N PRO A 279 -30.11 2.34 1.52
CA PRO A 279 -30.78 2.74 0.27
C PRO A 279 -31.33 4.16 0.20
N ASP A 280 -31.40 4.89 1.33
CA ASP A 280 -32.04 6.21 1.40
C ASP A 280 -31.11 7.37 1.73
N GLY A 281 -29.77 7.23 1.68
CA GLY A 281 -28.83 8.36 1.68
C GLY A 281 -29.02 9.40 2.81
N MET A 282 -29.71 9.05 3.89
CA MET A 282 -30.04 9.93 4.99
C MET A 282 -29.13 9.62 6.17
N PHE A 283 -27.99 10.30 6.22
CA PHE A 283 -27.69 10.96 7.49
C PHE A 283 -28.92 11.80 7.85
N PRO A 284 -29.30 11.95 9.13
CA PRO A 284 -30.35 12.89 9.50
C PRO A 284 -29.91 14.35 9.29
N HIS A 285 -29.32 14.74 8.16
CA HIS A 285 -29.00 16.14 7.82
C HIS A 285 -30.21 17.07 7.89
N ARG A 286 -31.44 16.53 7.99
CA ARG A 286 -32.69 17.32 7.96
C ARG A 286 -33.74 16.91 8.99
N VAL A 287 -33.36 16.53 10.22
CA VAL A 287 -34.33 16.61 11.33
C VAL A 287 -34.43 18.06 11.76
N ALA A 288 -35.53 18.73 11.41
CA ALA A 288 -35.80 20.11 11.80
C ALA A 288 -35.76 20.23 13.34
N GLY A 289 -34.98 21.19 13.86
CA GLY A 289 -34.85 21.43 15.30
C GLY A 289 -33.70 20.68 16.01
N ALA A 290 -33.00 19.76 15.33
CA ALA A 290 -31.81 19.13 15.90
C ALA A 290 -30.57 20.02 15.64
N GLY A 291 -29.88 20.44 16.71
CA GLY A 291 -28.72 21.33 16.67
C GLY A 291 -27.54 20.81 15.82
N PRO A 292 -26.48 21.64 15.67
CA PRO A 292 -25.35 21.35 14.77
C PRO A 292 -24.46 20.21 15.26
N VAL A 293 -24.49 19.88 16.55
CA VAL A 293 -23.70 18.79 17.14
C VAL A 293 -24.65 17.69 17.60
N ARG A 294 -24.40 16.45 17.16
CA ARG A 294 -25.32 15.32 17.40
C ARG A 294 -24.57 14.08 17.85
N ARG A 295 -25.20 13.36 18.77
CA ARG A 295 -24.70 12.11 19.35
C ARG A 295 -25.42 10.94 18.68
N PHE A 296 -24.65 9.96 18.24
CA PHE A 296 -25.11 8.75 17.57
C PHE A 296 -24.62 7.53 18.34
N VAL A 297 -25.48 6.53 18.42
CA VAL A 297 -25.16 5.24 19.02
C VAL A 297 -25.29 4.19 17.93
N LEU A 298 -24.19 3.55 17.58
CA LEU A 298 -24.20 2.34 16.76
C LEU A 298 -24.15 1.17 17.73
N GLU A 299 -25.28 0.49 17.88
CA GLU A 299 -25.41 -0.62 18.83
C GLU A 299 -24.68 -1.86 18.33
N ARG A 300 -24.52 -2.00 17.01
CA ARG A 300 -23.83 -3.12 16.38
C ARG A 300 -23.37 -2.81 14.95
N ILE A 301 -22.08 -2.95 14.70
CA ILE A 301 -21.47 -3.02 13.37
C ILE A 301 -20.91 -4.43 13.22
N GLU A 302 -21.39 -5.21 12.25
CA GLU A 302 -20.94 -6.58 12.06
C GLU A 302 -19.46 -6.63 11.64
N LEU A 303 -18.68 -7.54 12.25
CA LEU A 303 -17.24 -7.61 12.01
C LEU A 303 -16.87 -7.91 10.54
N ASP A 304 -17.76 -8.53 9.77
CA ASP A 304 -17.48 -8.81 8.36
C ASP A 304 -17.31 -7.52 7.54
N GLY A 305 -18.01 -6.44 7.90
CA GLY A 305 -17.77 -5.09 7.34
C GLY A 305 -16.59 -4.33 7.97
N LEU A 306 -15.96 -4.89 9.01
CA LEU A 306 -14.78 -4.31 9.70
C LEU A 306 -13.47 -4.99 9.31
N LYS A 307 -13.52 -6.08 8.51
CA LYS A 307 -12.33 -6.77 7.98
C LYS A 307 -11.49 -5.83 7.11
N GLU A 308 -12.10 -4.85 6.45
CA GLU A 308 -11.43 -3.86 5.60
C GLU A 308 -10.69 -2.76 6.40
N VAL A 309 -11.06 -2.48 7.66
CA VAL A 309 -10.51 -1.31 8.41
C VAL A 309 -9.73 -1.71 9.68
N GLY A 310 -9.52 -3.01 9.90
CA GLY A 310 -8.73 -3.53 11.01
C GLY A 310 -9.39 -3.39 12.38
N ALA A 311 -10.20 -4.38 12.78
CA ALA A 311 -10.93 -4.43 14.05
C ALA A 311 -10.11 -4.12 15.33
N ARG A 312 -8.78 -4.32 15.30
CA ARG A 312 -7.87 -3.98 16.42
C ARG A 312 -7.74 -2.47 16.67
N GLN A 313 -7.88 -1.63 15.64
CA GLN A 313 -7.79 -0.17 15.78
C GLN A 313 -9.00 0.41 16.53
N PHE A 314 -10.14 -0.30 16.50
CA PHE A 314 -11.38 0.10 17.16
C PHE A 314 -11.57 -0.48 18.55
N ALA A 315 -10.72 -1.42 18.99
CA ALA A 315 -10.84 -2.05 20.31
C ALA A 315 -10.64 -1.08 21.49
N ALA A 316 -9.96 0.05 21.27
CA ALA A 316 -9.75 1.07 22.29
C ALA A 316 -10.97 2.02 22.48
N PRO A 317 -11.64 2.51 21.41
CA PRO A 317 -12.82 3.37 21.54
C PRO A 317 -14.19 2.67 21.46
N ALA A 318 -14.28 1.37 21.15
CA ALA A 318 -15.55 0.66 20.98
C ALA A 318 -15.67 -0.59 21.87
N ARG A 319 -16.91 -0.97 22.20
CA ARG A 319 -17.22 -2.19 22.95
C ARG A 319 -17.48 -3.32 21.98
N MET A 320 -16.81 -4.46 22.17
CA MET A 320 -17.16 -5.70 21.47
C MET A 320 -18.50 -6.22 21.99
N VAL A 321 -19.41 -6.58 21.08
CA VAL A 321 -20.69 -7.21 21.40
C VAL A 321 -20.75 -8.57 20.69
N GLU A 322 -21.10 -9.61 21.43
CA GLU A 322 -21.33 -10.96 20.92
C GLU A 322 -22.79 -11.33 21.16
N GLU A 323 -23.52 -11.63 20.07
CA GLU A 323 -24.91 -12.05 20.15
C GLU A 323 -25.19 -13.07 19.05
N GLY A 324 -25.80 -14.21 19.39
CA GLY A 324 -26.19 -15.23 18.39
C GLY A 324 -25.03 -15.84 17.60
N GLY A 325 -23.81 -15.87 18.13
CA GLY A 325 -22.62 -16.40 17.43
C GLY A 325 -21.95 -15.41 16.47
N SER A 326 -22.44 -14.18 16.41
CA SER A 326 -21.88 -13.09 15.61
C SER A 326 -21.23 -12.04 16.50
N ARG A 327 -20.09 -11.52 16.05
CA ARG A 327 -19.33 -10.45 16.72
C ARG A 327 -19.60 -9.12 16.03
N GLY A 328 -19.74 -8.07 16.82
CA GLY A 328 -19.81 -6.70 16.32
C GLY A 328 -19.20 -5.68 17.26
N LEU A 329 -19.10 -4.44 16.78
CA LEU A 329 -18.66 -3.29 17.57
C LEU A 329 -19.85 -2.39 17.90
N ALA A 330 -19.90 -1.97 19.16
CA ALA A 330 -20.85 -0.99 19.65
C ALA A 330 -20.10 0.27 20.12
N VAL A 331 -20.50 1.41 19.60
CA VAL A 331 -19.74 2.65 19.73
C VAL A 331 -20.68 3.84 19.73
N GLU A 332 -20.29 4.83 20.50
CA GLU A 332 -20.95 6.11 20.51
C GLU A 332 -20.05 7.18 19.91
N PHE A 333 -20.60 8.01 19.03
CA PHE A 333 -19.86 9.12 18.45
C PHE A 333 -20.68 10.40 18.40
N THR A 334 -19.97 11.52 18.32
CA THR A 334 -20.54 12.85 18.14
C THR A 334 -20.06 13.40 16.81
N ALA A 335 -21.00 13.84 15.96
CA ALA A 335 -20.70 14.51 14.71
C ALA A 335 -21.13 15.98 14.76
N ASP A 336 -20.34 16.83 14.09
CA ASP A 336 -20.57 18.26 13.92
C ASP A 336 -20.94 18.53 12.46
N PHE A 337 -22.09 19.17 12.25
CA PHE A 337 -22.70 19.51 10.95
C PHE A 337 -22.70 21.03 10.68
N SER A 338 -21.95 21.82 11.45
CA SER A 338 -21.94 23.28 11.31
C SER A 338 -21.29 23.79 10.01
N GLY A 339 -20.59 22.93 9.28
CA GLY A 339 -19.89 23.24 8.03
C GLY A 339 -20.60 22.76 6.76
N SER A 340 -19.93 22.96 5.62
CA SER A 340 -20.32 22.41 4.31
C SER A 340 -20.11 20.90 4.20
N SER A 341 -19.33 20.33 5.12
CA SER A 341 -19.18 18.90 5.39
C SER A 341 -19.37 18.65 6.90
N TRP A 342 -19.68 17.41 7.26
CA TRP A 342 -19.74 16.99 8.65
C TRP A 342 -18.42 16.33 9.06
N ARG A 343 -18.16 16.25 10.37
CA ARG A 343 -16.97 15.56 10.92
C ARG A 343 -17.27 14.91 12.26
N ILE A 344 -16.55 13.84 12.59
CA ILE A 344 -16.61 13.22 13.92
C ILE A 344 -15.73 14.01 14.88
N VAL A 345 -16.33 14.55 15.94
CA VAL A 345 -15.63 15.33 16.96
C VAL A 345 -15.33 14.53 18.22
N ARG A 346 -16.05 13.43 18.45
CA ARG A 346 -15.83 12.55 19.61
C ARG A 346 -16.24 11.13 19.30
N VAL A 347 -15.47 10.16 19.79
CA VAL A 347 -15.81 8.72 19.80
C VAL A 347 -15.59 8.22 21.22
N ARG A 348 -16.50 7.42 21.76
CA ARG A 348 -16.35 6.75 23.05
C ARG A 348 -17.09 5.41 23.08
N PRO A 349 -16.66 4.47 23.94
CA PRO A 349 -17.41 3.25 24.15
C PRO A 349 -18.78 3.57 24.76
N ILE A 350 -19.79 2.76 24.43
CA ILE A 350 -21.12 2.86 25.06
C ILE A 350 -20.97 2.48 26.54
N GLU A 351 -21.12 3.45 27.43
CA GLU A 351 -21.16 3.22 28.87
C GLU A 351 -22.55 2.70 29.27
N GLY A 352 -22.63 1.41 29.63
CA GLY A 352 -23.74 0.85 30.42
C GLY A 352 -25.05 0.55 29.68
N ALA A 353 -25.29 -0.74 29.46
CA ALA A 353 -26.57 -1.38 29.74
C ALA A 353 -26.22 -2.71 30.41
N ASP A 354 -26.87 -3.02 31.52
CA ASP A 354 -26.57 -4.14 32.42
C ASP A 354 -26.24 -5.46 31.68
N SER A 355 -25.23 -6.17 32.17
CA SER A 355 -24.95 -7.55 31.77
C SER A 355 -26.24 -8.38 31.75
N PRO A 356 -26.49 -9.22 30.74
CA PRO A 356 -27.61 -10.14 30.78
C PRO A 356 -27.41 -11.12 31.93
N GLY A 357 -28.26 -10.97 32.96
CA GLY A 357 -28.58 -11.90 34.04
C GLY A 357 -27.50 -12.89 34.47
N ALA A 358 -26.79 -12.58 35.56
CA ALA A 358 -26.29 -13.65 36.42
C ALA A 358 -27.49 -14.53 36.86
N PRO A 359 -27.41 -15.87 36.76
CA PRO A 359 -28.51 -16.73 37.19
C PRO A 359 -28.81 -16.49 38.67
N ALA A 360 -30.10 -16.36 38.99
CA ALA A 360 -30.56 -16.15 40.35
C ALA A 360 -29.94 -17.21 41.29
N PRO A 361 -29.45 -16.82 42.49
CA PRO A 361 -28.88 -17.78 43.43
C PRO A 361 -29.94 -18.83 43.78
N ALA A 362 -29.57 -20.10 43.60
CA ALA A 362 -30.43 -21.23 43.91
C ALA A 362 -30.93 -21.11 45.36
N ALA A 363 -32.26 -21.11 45.53
CA ALA A 363 -32.89 -21.15 46.83
C ALA A 363 -32.40 -22.40 47.59
N GLY A 364 -31.62 -22.17 48.64
CA GLY A 364 -31.10 -23.21 49.51
C GLY A 364 -32.24 -24.02 50.11
N ARG A 365 -32.32 -25.30 49.74
CA ARG A 365 -33.06 -26.30 50.51
C ARG A 365 -32.41 -26.41 51.89
N ARG A 366 -33.11 -25.93 52.92
CA ARG A 366 -32.82 -26.31 54.31
C ARG A 366 -33.09 -27.81 54.45
N SER A 367 -32.02 -28.60 54.53
CA SER A 367 -32.05 -29.95 55.07
C SER A 367 -32.15 -29.85 56.59
N GLY A 368 -33.33 -30.10 57.13
CA GLY A 368 -33.48 -30.59 58.50
C GLY A 368 -33.21 -32.09 58.53
N ARG A 369 -32.27 -32.50 59.38
CA ARG A 369 -32.09 -33.86 59.92
C ARG A 369 -31.71 -33.67 61.39
N PRO A 370 -31.96 -34.64 62.29
CA PRO A 370 -32.74 -35.88 62.15
C PRO A 370 -34.19 -35.73 62.64
#